data_AF-A0A346PSS3-F1
#
_entry.id   AF-A0A346PSS3-F1
#
_cell.length_a   1.000
_cell.length_b   1.000
_cell.length_c   1.000
_cell.angle_alpha   90.00
_cell.angle_beta   90.00
_cell.angle_gamma   90.00
#
_symmetry.space_group_name_H-M   'P 1'
#
loop_
_entity.id
_entity.type
_entity.pdbx_description
1 polymer ?
#
loop_
_entity_poly.entity_id
_entity_poly.type
_entity_poly.pdbx_seq_one_letter_code
_entity_poly.pdbx_strand_id
1 'polypeptide(L)' 'MTSHIKLYGSKSDRFEEIKASMEQQLGYEPSNPEVVGLIMAAYETEETNALRVDNALV' A
#
# COMPACT_ATOMS: atom_id res chain seq x y z
N MET A 1 17.04 -4.89 9.19
CA MET A 1 17.42 -5.55 7.92
C MET A 1 16.63 -4.91 6.80
N THR A 2 17.26 -4.54 5.70
CA THR A 2 16.58 -3.92 4.55
C THR A 2 16.29 -5.02 3.53
N SER A 3 15.01 -5.20 3.16
CA SER A 3 14.61 -6.15 2.14
C SER A 3 14.48 -5.44 0.79
N HIS A 4 15.10 -5.98 -0.25
CA HIS A 4 15.00 -5.46 -1.61
C HIS A 4 14.10 -6.37 -2.44
N ILE A 5 13.03 -5.81 -2.99
CA ILE A 5 12.07 -6.53 -3.83
C ILE A 5 12.04 -5.88 -5.20
N LYS A 6 12.05 -6.70 -6.26
CA LYS A 6 11.80 -6.26 -7.64
C LYS A 6 10.45 -6.80 -8.08
N LEU A 7 9.61 -5.92 -8.62
CA LEU A 7 8.32 -6.29 -9.18
C LEU A 7 8.48 -6.54 -10.68
N TYR A 8 7.68 -7.47 -11.22
CA TYR A 8 7.69 -7.82 -12.63
C TYR A 8 6.27 -7.97 -13.16
N GLY A 9 6.11 -7.73 -14.46
CA GLY A 9 4.83 -7.82 -15.16
C GLY A 9 3.75 -6.95 -14.51
N SER A 10 2.53 -7.48 -14.42
CA SER A 10 1.36 -6.75 -13.94
C SER A 10 1.49 -6.16 -12.54
N LYS A 11 2.36 -6.70 -11.67
CA LYS A 11 2.61 -6.12 -10.34
C LYS A 11 3.44 -4.84 -10.42
N SER A 12 4.37 -4.79 -11.36
CA SER A 12 5.14 -3.58 -11.64
C SER A 12 4.23 -2.50 -12.21
N ASP A 13 3.42 -2.86 -13.21
CA ASP A 13 2.49 -1.93 -13.86
C ASP A 13 1.51 -1.35 -12.83
N ARG A 14 0.94 -2.23 -11.98
CA ARG A 14 0.03 -1.81 -10.92
C ARG A 14 0.70 -0.90 -9.89
N PHE A 15 1.97 -1.12 -9.58
CA PHE A 15 2.71 -0.27 -8.66
C PHE A 15 2.88 1.15 -9.22
N GLU A 16 3.23 1.27 -10.50
CA GLU A 16 3.36 2.57 -11.18
C GLU A 16 2.02 3.30 -11.26
N GLU A 17 0.90 2.60 -11.50
CA GLU A 17 -0.45 3.19 -11.46
C GLU A 17 -0.77 3.77 -10.08
N ILE A 18 -0.48 3.03 -9.01
CA ILE A 18 -0.71 3.48 -7.64
C ILE A 18 0.16 4.70 -7.34
N LYS A 19 1.44 4.65 -7.71
CA LYS A 19 2.38 5.77 -7.53
C LYS A 19 1.88 7.03 -8.24
N ALA A 20 1.43 6.92 -9.48
CA ALA A 20 0.89 8.05 -10.25
C ALA A 20 -0.37 8.64 -9.58
N SER A 21 -1.27 7.79 -9.07
CA SER A 21 -2.44 8.26 -8.32
C SER A 21 -2.04 9.00 -7.03
N MET A 22 -1.04 8.48 -6.30
CA MET A 22 -0.55 9.12 -5.08
C MET A 22 0.13 10.46 -5.38
N GLU A 23 0.89 10.57 -6.47
CA GLU A 23 1.49 11.83 -6.90
C GLU A 23 0.43 12.92 -7.12
N GLN A 24 -0.68 12.57 -7.79
CA GLN A 24 -1.81 13.49 -7.98
C GLN A 24 -2.45 13.92 -6.65
N GLN A 25 -2.53 13.02 -5.67
CA GLN A 25 -3.14 13.30 -4.36
C GLN A 25 -2.23 14.11 -3.43
N LEU A 26 -0.92 13.84 -3.47
CA LEU A 26 0.06 14.44 -2.58
C LEU A 26 0.63 15.76 -3.13
N GLY A 27 0.56 15.97 -4.43
CA GLY A 27 1.13 17.14 -5.11
C GLY A 27 2.66 17.09 -5.28
N TYR A 28 3.27 15.92 -5.07
CA TYR A 28 4.68 15.64 -5.32
C TYR A 28 4.88 14.18 -5.70
N GLU A 29 5.97 13.85 -6.39
CA GLU A 29 6.30 12.45 -6.75
C GLU A 29 6.84 11.69 -5.51
N PRO A 30 6.12 10.69 -4.98
CA PRO A 30 6.60 9.95 -3.82
C PRO A 30 7.68 8.92 -4.22
N SER A 31 8.61 8.63 -3.31
CA SER A 31 9.59 7.57 -3.53
C SER A 31 8.97 6.18 -3.42
N ASN A 32 9.60 5.16 -4.03
CA ASN A 32 9.09 3.79 -3.96
C ASN A 32 8.91 3.26 -2.51
N PRO A 33 9.82 3.53 -1.55
CA PRO A 33 9.60 3.16 -0.15
C PRO A 33 8.40 3.85 0.49
N GLU A 34 8.12 5.12 0.16
CA GLU A 34 6.95 5.83 0.67
C GLU A 34 5.66 5.21 0.14
N VAL A 35 5.58 4.93 -1.16
CA VAL A 35 4.43 4.25 -1.77
C VAL A 35 4.17 2.91 -1.09
N VAL A 36 5.21 2.10 -0.88
CA VAL A 36 5.09 0.82 -0.17
C VAL A 36 4.60 1.03 1.27
N GLY A 37 5.13 2.01 1.99
CA GLY A 37 4.71 2.32 3.36
C GLY A 37 3.23 2.69 3.44
N LEU A 38 2.74 3.51 2.52
CA LEU A 38 1.34 3.91 2.44
C LEU A 38 0.42 2.72 2.11
N ILE A 39 0.83 1.86 1.18
CA ILE A 39 0.08 0.63 0.85
C ILE A 39 -0.02 -0.27 2.09
N MET A 40 1.08 -0.50 2.81
CA MET A 40 1.09 -1.38 3.99
C MET A 40 0.25 -0.81 5.13
N ALA A 41 0.31 0.50 5.38
CA ALA A 41 -0.54 1.14 6.38
C ALA A 41 -2.05 0.98 6.08
N ALA A 42 -2.42 1.02 4.79
CA ALA A 42 -3.80 0.74 4.38
C ALA A 42 -4.18 -0.72 4.65
N TYR A 43 -3.30 -1.68 4.34
CA TYR A 43 -3.52 -3.10 4.64
C TYR A 43 -3.69 -3.40 6.13
N GLU A 44 -2.82 -2.84 6.99
CA GLU A 44 -2.93 -3.01 8.46
C GLU A 44 -4.27 -2.48 8.99
N THR A 45 -4.78 -1.41 8.39
CA THR A 45 -6.09 -0.83 8.74
C THR A 45 -7.24 -1.74 8.32
N GLU A 46 -7.18 -2.32 7.12
CA GLU A 46 -8.19 -3.28 6.64
C GLU A 46 -8.22 -4.56 7.47
N GLU A 47 -7.06 -5.12 7.82
CA GLU A 47 -6.96 -6.31 8.68
C GLU A 47 -7.48 -6.01 10.09
N THR A 48 -7.12 -4.85 10.66
CA THR A 48 -7.64 -4.41 11.96
C THR A 48 -9.17 -4.23 11.93
N ASN A 49 -9.72 -3.76 10.83
CA ASN A 49 -11.17 -3.60 10.67
C ASN A 49 -11.88 -4.95 10.48
N ALA A 50 -11.31 -5.88 9.70
CA ALA A 50 -11.84 -7.22 9.53
C ALA A 50 -11.91 -7.96 10.88
N LEU A 51 -10.83 -7.93 11.67
CA LEU A 51 -10.77 -8.57 13.00
C LEU A 51 -11.70 -7.93 14.03
N ARG A 52 -12.02 -6.63 13.90
CA ARG A 52 -12.98 -5.94 14.78
C ARG A 52 -14.43 -6.34 14.50
N VAL A 53 -14.78 -6.61 13.25
CA VAL A 53 -16.13 -7.05 12.89
C VAL A 53 -16.38 -8.47 13.43
N ASP A 54 -15.37 -9.34 13.38
CA ASP A 54 -15.49 -10.72 13.86
C ASP A 54 -15.67 -10.83 15.38
N ASN A 55 -15.10 -9.90 16.15
CA ASN A 55 -15.22 -9.86 17.62
C ASN A 55 -16.47 -9.12 18.13
N ALA A 56 -17.24 -8.46 17.27
CA ALA A 56 -18.46 -7.73 17.65
C ALA A 56 -19.73 -8.59 17.59
N LEU A 57 -19.62 -9.87 17.24
CA LEU A 57 -20.72 -10.83 17.08
C LEU A 57 -20.72 -11.97 18.13
N VAL A 58 -19.99 -11.81 19.25
CA VAL A 58 -19.97 -12.77 20.38
C VAL A 58 -20.50 -12.12 21.65
#